data_AF-A0A356TMW6-F1
#
_entry.id   AF-A0A356TMW6-F1
#
_cell.length_a   1.000
_cell.length_b   1.000
_cell.length_c   1.000
_cell.angle_alpha   90.00
_cell.angle_beta   90.00
_cell.angle_gamma   90.00
#
_symmetry.space_group_name_H-M   'P 1'
#
loop_
_entity.id
_entity.type
_entity.pdbx_description
1 polymer ?
#
loop_
_entity_poly.entity_id
_entity_poly.type
_entity_poly.pdbx_seq_one_letter_code
_entity_poly.pdbx_strand_id
1 'polypeptide(L)'
;DAVAALVMALGIGYETIADEQLRAYVRSGPPKGEWLRRGLWKHTRHPNYFGECTFWLGLFLFGLASDPSAWWAGAGVLAIVLLFFFISIPMIDARMKARRPGYADYMSRVSRLAPWFTASER
;
A
#
# COMPACT_ATOMS: atom_id res chain seq x y z
N ASP A 1 -19.88 1.42 14.41
CA ASP A 1 -20.14 1.66 12.96
C ASP A 1 -19.42 2.86 12.37
N ALA A 2 -19.62 4.10 12.86
CA ALA A 2 -19.00 5.29 12.24
C ALA A 2 -17.47 5.22 12.10
N VAL A 3 -16.76 4.69 13.11
CA VAL A 3 -15.30 4.51 13.06
C VAL A 3 -14.91 3.50 11.97
N ALA A 4 -15.60 2.36 11.90
CA ALA A 4 -15.34 1.33 10.89
C ALA A 4 -15.58 1.87 9.47
N ALA A 5 -16.68 2.60 9.27
CA ALA A 5 -17.01 3.27 8.01
C ALA A 5 -15.92 4.27 7.60
N LEU A 6 -15.43 5.08 8.55
CA LEU A 6 -14.37 6.04 8.29
C LEU A 6 -13.06 5.35 7.90
N VAL A 7 -12.63 4.33 8.64
CA VAL A 7 -11.41 3.56 8.32
C VAL A 7 -11.51 2.93 6.93
N MET A 8 -12.64 2.32 6.62
CA MET A 8 -12.88 1.69 5.32
C MET A 8 -12.87 2.72 4.18
N ALA A 9 -13.55 3.85 4.35
CA ALA A 9 -13.57 4.93 3.35
C ALA A 9 -12.17 5.54 3.13
N LEU A 10 -11.38 5.70 4.20
CA LEU A 10 -9.99 6.16 4.10
C LEU A 10 -9.10 5.14 3.36
N GLY A 11 -9.27 3.84 3.62
CA GLY A 11 -8.55 2.78 2.90
C GLY A 11 -8.83 2.81 1.39
N ILE A 12 -10.12 2.81 1.03
CA ILE A 12 -10.58 2.89 -0.37
C ILE A 12 -10.06 4.16 -1.04
N GLY A 13 -10.20 5.31 -0.38
CA GLY A 13 -9.74 6.59 -0.90
C GLY A 13 -8.24 6.63 -1.13
N TYR A 14 -7.46 6.12 -0.17
CA TYR A 14 -6.00 6.07 -0.27
C TYR A 14 -5.54 5.17 -1.42
N GLU A 15 -6.14 3.98 -1.55
CA GLU A 15 -5.87 3.05 -2.65
C GLU A 15 -6.24 3.65 -4.00
N THR A 16 -7.44 4.21 -4.12
CA THR A 16 -7.93 4.84 -5.35
C THR A 16 -6.98 5.93 -5.83
N ILE A 17 -6.54 6.81 -4.93
CA ILE A 17 -5.59 7.87 -5.25
C ILE A 17 -4.24 7.29 -5.68
N ALA A 18 -3.73 6.28 -4.97
CA ALA A 18 -2.47 5.62 -5.29
C ALA A 18 -2.48 5.00 -6.69
N ASP A 19 -3.55 4.29 -7.03
CA ASP A 19 -3.73 3.63 -8.31
C ASP A 19 -3.96 4.63 -9.45
N GLU A 20 -4.72 5.70 -9.24
CA GLU A 20 -4.85 6.77 -10.24
C GLU A 20 -3.53 7.48 -10.49
N GLN A 21 -2.73 7.74 -9.46
CA GLN A 21 -1.38 8.29 -9.61
C GLN A 21 -0.49 7.37 -10.45
N LEU A 22 -0.51 6.06 -10.19
CA LEU A 22 0.25 5.08 -10.95
C LEU A 22 -0.25 4.97 -12.40
N ARG A 23 -1.57 4.91 -12.61
CA ARG A 23 -2.19 4.87 -13.94
C ARG A 23 -1.87 6.11 -14.76
N ALA A 24 -1.96 7.30 -14.16
CA ALA A 24 -1.59 8.56 -14.80
C ALA A 24 -0.10 8.56 -15.17
N TYR A 25 0.78 8.11 -14.27
CA TYR A 25 2.21 8.01 -14.54
C TYR A 25 2.51 7.06 -15.70
N VAL A 26 1.95 5.85 -15.72
CA VAL A 26 2.15 4.89 -16.81
C VAL A 26 1.64 5.46 -18.15
N ARG A 27 0.45 6.10 -18.15
CA ARG A 27 -0.11 6.74 -19.36
C ARG A 27 0.75 7.88 -19.91
N SER A 28 1.54 8.53 -19.06
CA SER A 28 2.44 9.62 -19.51
C SER A 28 3.66 9.12 -20.30
N GLY A 29 3.89 7.80 -20.38
CA GLY A 29 5.01 7.22 -21.12
C GLY A 29 6.37 7.54 -20.51
N PRO A 30 6.61 7.17 -19.23
CA PRO A 30 7.85 7.53 -18.55
C PRO A 30 9.06 6.85 -19.20
N PRO A 31 10.26 7.46 -19.11
CA PRO A 31 11.49 6.87 -19.63
C PRO A 31 11.72 5.44 -19.11
N LYS A 32 12.38 4.60 -19.91
CA LYS A 32 12.75 3.25 -19.48
C LYS A 32 13.61 3.31 -18.23
N GLY A 33 13.27 2.49 -17.24
CA GLY A 33 14.00 2.42 -15.98
C GLY A 33 13.52 3.38 -14.91
N GLU A 34 12.70 4.39 -15.24
CA GLU A 34 12.13 5.33 -14.26
C GLU A 34 10.94 4.72 -13.50
N TRP A 35 10.63 5.25 -12.31
CA TRP A 35 9.46 4.89 -11.51
C TRP A 35 8.80 6.11 -10.87
N LEU A 36 7.54 5.91 -10.45
CA LEU A 36 6.79 6.94 -9.76
C LEU A 36 7.35 7.14 -8.34
N ARG A 37 7.79 8.36 -8.05
CA ARG A 37 8.34 8.79 -6.74
C ARG A 37 7.62 10.01 -6.16
N ARG A 38 6.42 10.31 -6.66
CA ARG A 38 5.62 11.50 -6.30
C ARG A 38 4.26 11.09 -5.74
N GLY A 39 3.57 12.03 -5.10
CA GLY A 39 2.28 11.75 -4.48
C GLY A 39 2.42 10.80 -3.30
N LEU A 40 1.56 9.78 -3.21
CA LEU A 40 1.60 8.78 -2.14
C LEU A 40 2.83 7.86 -2.24
N TRP A 41 3.32 7.64 -3.46
CA TRP A 41 4.47 6.78 -3.79
C TRP A 41 5.82 7.32 -3.30
N LYS A 42 5.86 8.53 -2.75
CA LYS A 42 7.07 9.07 -2.10
C LYS A 42 7.24 8.57 -0.65
N HIS A 43 6.14 8.15 -0.02
CA HIS A 43 6.11 7.76 1.40
C HIS A 43 6.21 6.26 1.62
N THR A 44 5.80 5.49 0.62
CA THR A 44 5.84 4.03 0.62
C THR A 44 5.91 3.55 -0.81
N ARG A 45 6.54 2.39 -1.03
CA ARG A 45 6.69 1.79 -2.34
C ARG A 45 5.42 1.12 -2.85
N HIS A 46 4.48 0.82 -1.95
CA HIS A 46 3.22 0.15 -2.28
C HIS A 46 2.04 0.82 -1.53
N PRO A 47 1.74 2.10 -1.83
CA PRO A 47 0.67 2.84 -1.14
C PRO A 47 -0.71 2.25 -1.37
N ASN A 48 -0.96 1.67 -2.54
CA ASN A 48 -2.21 0.96 -2.83
C ASN A 48 -2.42 -0.23 -1.89
N TYR A 49 -1.38 -1.03 -1.62
CA TYR A 49 -1.47 -2.14 -0.66
C TYR A 49 -1.72 -1.67 0.76
N PHE A 50 -1.22 -0.49 1.15
CA PHE A 50 -1.56 0.09 2.44
C PHE A 50 -3.05 0.47 2.52
N GLY A 51 -3.60 1.05 1.45
CA GLY A 51 -5.02 1.33 1.31
C GLY A 51 -5.87 0.06 1.44
N GLU A 52 -5.52 -1.00 0.72
CA GLU A 52 -6.19 -2.31 0.78
C GLU A 52 -6.12 -2.92 2.20
N CYS A 53 -4.94 -2.93 2.85
CA CYS A 53 -4.83 -3.40 4.24
C CYS A 53 -5.73 -2.59 5.20
N THR A 54 -5.85 -1.29 4.97
CA THR A 54 -6.71 -0.40 5.76
C THR A 54 -8.18 -0.66 5.50
N PHE A 55 -8.57 -0.98 4.26
CA PHE A 55 -9.91 -1.41 3.90
C PHE A 55 -10.30 -2.70 4.66
N TRP A 56 -9.44 -3.72 4.63
CA TRP A 56 -9.66 -4.98 5.36
C TRP A 56 -9.77 -4.77 6.87
N LEU A 57 -8.96 -3.86 7.44
CA LEU A 57 -9.10 -3.46 8.83
C LEU A 57 -10.47 -2.82 9.10
N GLY A 58 -10.93 -1.92 8.24
CA GLY A 58 -12.27 -1.32 8.33
C GLY A 58 -13.39 -2.36 8.30
N LEU A 59 -13.28 -3.35 7.41
CA LEU A 59 -14.23 -4.46 7.32
C LEU A 59 -14.26 -5.31 8.61
N PHE A 60 -13.10 -5.60 9.18
CA PHE A 60 -13.01 -6.29 10.47
C PHE A 60 -13.64 -5.46 11.61
N LEU A 61 -13.41 -4.15 11.64
CA LEU A 61 -14.03 -3.26 12.62
C LEU A 61 -15.56 -3.22 12.50
N PHE A 62 -16.11 -3.36 11.29
CA PHE A 62 -17.56 -3.53 11.11
C PHE A 62 -18.06 -4.82 11.73
N GLY A 63 -17.37 -5.95 11.47
CA GLY A 63 -17.71 -7.23 12.07
C GLY A 63 -17.70 -7.18 13.60
N LEU A 64 -16.65 -6.62 14.19
CA LEU A 64 -16.54 -6.42 15.64
C LEU A 64 -17.59 -5.49 16.23
N ALA A 65 -17.96 -4.42 15.51
CA ALA A 65 -18.99 -3.50 15.97
C ALA A 65 -20.39 -4.14 15.94
N SER A 66 -20.64 -5.04 14.99
CA SER A 66 -21.89 -5.79 14.89
C SER A 66 -21.96 -6.94 15.91
N ASP A 67 -20.88 -7.68 16.09
CA ASP A 67 -20.78 -8.78 17.06
C ASP A 67 -19.33 -8.91 17.57
N PRO A 68 -19.06 -8.57 18.85
CA PRO A 68 -17.73 -8.73 19.44
C PRO A 68 -17.20 -10.17 19.43
N SER A 69 -18.07 -11.18 19.30
CA SER A 69 -17.66 -12.59 19.19
C SER A 69 -16.92 -12.89 17.88
N ALA A 70 -17.05 -12.03 16.86
CA ALA A 70 -16.38 -12.12 15.57
C ALA A 70 -14.90 -11.69 15.58
N TRP A 71 -14.26 -11.57 16.75
CA TRP A 71 -12.84 -11.17 16.89
C TRP A 71 -11.87 -12.04 16.08
N TRP A 72 -12.21 -13.31 15.85
CA TRP A 72 -11.43 -14.23 15.05
C TRP A 72 -11.27 -13.78 13.59
N ALA A 73 -12.17 -12.94 13.07
CA ALA A 73 -12.07 -12.36 11.72
C ALA A 73 -10.81 -11.48 11.56
N GLY A 74 -10.19 -11.05 12.65
CA GLY A 74 -8.88 -10.38 12.63
C GLY A 74 -7.78 -11.25 12.01
N ALA A 75 -7.94 -12.59 12.02
CA ALA A 75 -7.05 -13.49 11.29
C ALA A 75 -7.05 -13.24 9.77
N GLY A 76 -8.18 -12.80 9.19
CA GLY A 76 -8.25 -12.41 7.78
C GLY A 76 -7.45 -11.15 7.48
N VAL A 77 -7.52 -10.15 8.37
CA VAL A 77 -6.71 -8.92 8.27
C VAL A 77 -5.23 -9.26 8.39
N LEU A 78 -4.86 -10.13 9.34
CA LEU A 78 -3.49 -10.58 9.47
C LEU A 78 -3.04 -11.33 8.20
N ALA A 79 -3.87 -12.22 7.66
CA ALA A 79 -3.56 -12.98 6.45
C ALA A 79 -3.28 -12.07 5.24
N ILE A 80 -4.10 -11.03 5.01
CA ILE A 80 -3.87 -10.11 3.87
C ILE A 80 -2.58 -9.29 4.06
N VAL A 81 -2.29 -8.84 5.28
CA VAL A 81 -1.05 -8.11 5.58
C VAL A 81 0.16 -9.00 5.37
N LEU A 82 0.12 -10.24 5.84
CA LEU A 82 1.20 -11.21 5.65
C LEU A 82 1.40 -11.56 4.17
N LEU A 83 0.31 -11.75 3.42
CA LEU A 83 0.35 -11.98 1.97
C LEU A 83 1.08 -10.85 1.26
N PHE A 84 0.71 -9.60 1.52
CA PHE A 84 1.40 -8.47 0.91
C PHE A 84 2.86 -8.38 1.34
N PHE A 85 3.14 -8.53 2.64
CA PHE A 85 4.47 -8.30 3.19
C PHE A 85 5.49 -9.37 2.78
N PHE A 86 5.07 -10.65 2.74
CA PHE A 86 5.96 -11.78 2.50
C PHE A 86 5.91 -12.32 1.07
N ILE A 87 4.84 -12.08 0.32
CA ILE A 87 4.67 -12.64 -1.02
C ILE A 87 4.62 -11.53 -2.07
N SER A 88 3.59 -10.69 -2.06
CA SER A 88 3.34 -9.75 -3.16
C SER A 88 4.43 -8.68 -3.28
N ILE A 89 4.77 -7.98 -2.18
CA ILE A 89 5.77 -6.90 -2.18
C ILE A 89 7.15 -7.44 -2.58
N PRO A 90 7.69 -8.50 -1.94
CA PRO A 90 9.00 -9.04 -2.33
C PRO A 90 9.07 -9.45 -3.80
N MET A 91 8.00 -10.03 -4.33
CA MET A 91 7.95 -10.50 -5.72
C MET A 91 7.94 -9.32 -6.71
N ILE A 92 7.23 -8.23 -6.41
CA ILE A 92 7.22 -7.01 -7.23
C ILE A 92 8.55 -6.27 -7.10
N ASP A 93 9.08 -6.11 -5.88
CA ASP A 93 10.35 -5.45 -5.61
C ASP A 93 11.51 -6.15 -6.32
N ALA A 94 11.55 -7.49 -6.32
CA ALA A 94 12.56 -8.26 -7.02
C ALA A 94 12.52 -8.00 -8.54
N ARG A 95 11.30 -7.94 -9.12
CA ARG A 95 11.10 -7.61 -10.53
C ARG A 95 11.53 -6.18 -10.85
N MET A 96 11.23 -5.22 -9.97
CA MET A 96 11.63 -3.82 -10.13
C MET A 96 13.16 -3.69 -10.06
N LYS A 97 13.79 -4.29 -9.05
CA LYS A 97 15.24 -4.33 -8.85
C LYS A 97 15.98 -4.89 -10.07
N ALA A 98 15.44 -5.93 -10.71
CA ALA A 98 16.04 -6.53 -11.90
C ALA A 98 15.92 -5.67 -13.17
N ARG A 99 14.92 -4.76 -13.24
CA ARG A 99 14.61 -3.99 -14.46
C ARG A 99 15.00 -2.52 -14.39
N ARG A 100 15.20 -1.97 -13.19
CA ARG A 100 15.38 -0.54 -12.95
C ARG A 100 16.70 -0.30 -12.21
N PRO A 101 17.75 0.17 -12.91
CA PRO A 101 18.99 0.58 -12.28
C PRO A 101 18.73 1.61 -11.17
N GLY A 102 19.40 1.49 -10.03
CA GLY A 102 19.22 2.39 -8.89
C GLY A 102 18.01 2.09 -7.99
N TYR A 103 17.09 1.19 -8.38
CA TYR A 103 15.92 0.88 -7.56
C TYR A 103 16.29 0.28 -6.19
N ALA A 104 17.40 -0.46 -6.11
CA ALA A 104 17.88 -1.03 -4.85
C ALA A 104 18.24 0.05 -3.79
N ASP A 105 18.84 1.17 -4.20
CA ASP A 105 19.13 2.29 -3.29
C ASP A 105 17.83 2.96 -2.85
N TYR A 106 16.90 3.19 -3.77
CA TYR A 106 15.56 3.70 -3.46
C TYR A 106 14.80 2.81 -2.44
N MET A 107 14.87 1.48 -2.59
CA MET A 107 14.27 0.54 -1.63
C MET A 107 14.82 0.67 -0.20
N SER A 108 16.05 1.14 -0.03
CA SER A 108 16.67 1.35 1.28
C SER A 108 16.17 2.62 1.98
N ARG A 109 15.65 3.59 1.22
CA ARG A 109 15.21 4.91 1.70
C ARG A 109 13.70 5.02 1.86
N VAL A 110 12.94 4.16 1.18
CA VAL A 110 11.46 4.23 1.17
C VAL A 110 10.84 2.96 1.74
N SER A 111 9.90 3.16 2.66
CA SER A 111 9.15 2.09 3.32
C SER A 111 8.51 1.12 2.32
N ARG A 112 8.38 -0.15 2.72
CA ARG A 112 7.68 -1.16 1.90
C ARG A 112 6.18 -0.91 1.81
N LEU A 113 5.52 -0.72 2.95
CA LEU A 113 4.06 -0.76 3.05
C LEU A 113 3.52 0.46 3.81
N ALA A 114 3.83 0.58 5.10
CA ALA A 114 3.34 1.70 5.92
C ALA A 114 3.94 3.04 5.45
N PRO A 115 3.13 4.10 5.25
CA PRO A 115 3.64 5.42 4.88
C PRO A 115 4.64 5.91 5.92
N TRP A 116 5.84 6.26 5.46
CA TRP A 116 6.87 6.83 6.30
C TRP A 116 7.30 8.19 5.76
N PHE A 117 7.53 9.14 6.65
CA PHE A 117 8.08 10.44 6.31
C PHE A 117 9.61 10.34 6.25
N THR A 118 10.17 9.51 5.37
CA THR A 118 11.60 9.61 5.07
C THR A 118 11.85 10.92 4.33
N ALA A 119 12.91 11.63 4.72
CA ALA A 119 13.34 12.88 4.11
C ALA A 119 13.40 12.70 2.59
N SER A 120 12.67 13.54 1.84
CA SER A 120 12.72 13.48 0.39
C SER A 120 14.16 13.64 -0.05
N GLU A 121 14.58 12.85 -1.04
CA GLU A 121 15.79 13.18 -1.81
C GLU A 121 15.71 14.66 -2.19
N ARG A 122 16.72 15.43 -1.78
CA ARG A 122 16.95 16.79 -2.31
C ARG A 122 17.34 16.69 -3.77
#